data_AF-A0AAU0W564-F1
#
_entry.id   AF-A0AAU0W564-F1
#
_cell.length_a   1.000
_cell.length_b   1.000
_cell.length_c   1.000
_cell.angle_alpha   90.00
_cell.angle_beta   90.00
_cell.angle_gamma   90.00
#
_symmetry.space_group_name_H-M   'P 1'
#
loop_
_entity.id
_entity.type
_entity.pdbx_description
1 polymer ?
#
loop_
_entity_poly.entity_id
_entity_poly.type
_entity_poly.pdbx_seq_one_letter_code
_entity_poly.pdbx_strand_id
1 'polypeptide(L)'
;MPVPIRRLVVALTVCCALVAGVTACAGSTRSKSVGTGMVAAPVADTPSPSTSAQKQKFAKTRFVANAGLAAGATYQWIVKPWKAGKFKKGAHGRTFALLKAAAAGGFAYNRLKAAKRNAEGDPLLSKAIAPLSAGIDGLKDLPSKLRKGDGNAAGAFEDVINKVKEAGQSAGAPVQNQVPSAGQLAGR
;
A
#
# COMPACT_ATOMS: atom_id res chain seq x y z
N MET A 1 31.28 -4.60 24.99
CA MET A 1 31.50 -4.21 23.58
C MET A 1 31.34 -2.69 23.47
N PRO A 2 32.41 -1.89 23.39
CA PRO A 2 32.28 -0.45 23.21
C PRO A 2 31.76 -0.16 21.79
N VAL A 3 30.64 0.54 21.69
CA VAL A 3 30.02 0.90 20.41
C VAL A 3 30.80 2.08 19.83
N PRO A 4 31.27 2.02 18.57
CA PRO A 4 32.09 3.09 18.01
C PRO A 4 31.28 4.39 17.91
N ILE A 5 31.85 5.49 18.43
CA ILE A 5 31.25 6.83 18.55
C ILE A 5 30.64 7.32 17.22
N ARG A 6 31.22 6.92 16.07
CA ARG A 6 30.69 7.21 14.73
C ARG A 6 29.27 6.67 14.50
N ARG A 7 28.91 5.53 15.10
CA ARG A 7 27.55 4.95 14.99
C ARG A 7 26.52 5.71 15.83
N LEU A 8 26.94 6.30 16.96
CA LEU A 8 26.08 7.15 17.78
C LEU A 8 25.80 8.49 17.09
N VAL A 9 26.79 9.09 16.44
CA VAL A 9 26.63 10.36 15.70
C VAL A 9 25.69 10.22 14.49
N VAL A 10 25.75 9.09 13.77
CA VAL A 10 24.85 8.80 12.64
C VAL A 10 23.42 8.52 13.12
N ALA A 11 23.25 7.84 14.25
CA ALA A 11 21.92 7.62 14.83
C ALA A 11 21.28 8.93 15.33
N LEU A 12 22.08 9.83 15.93
CA LEU A 12 21.59 11.11 16.45
C LEU A 12 21.16 12.06 15.32
N THR A 13 21.93 12.12 14.23
CA THR A 13 21.61 12.97 13.06
C THR A 13 20.38 12.51 12.30
N VAL A 14 20.13 11.20 12.21
CA VAL A 14 18.90 10.65 11.60
C VAL A 14 17.66 10.94 12.45
N CYS A 15 17.76 10.93 13.80
CA CYS A 15 16.64 11.31 14.67
C CYS A 15 16.30 12.80 14.61
N CYS A 16 17.28 13.70 14.52
CA CYS A 16 17.01 15.14 14.46
C CYS A 16 16.39 15.59 13.12
N ALA A 17 16.67 14.89 12.01
CA ALA A 17 16.09 15.21 10.71
C ALA A 17 14.59 14.85 10.60
N LEU A 18 14.08 13.94 11.44
CA LEU A 18 12.68 13.51 11.43
C LEU A 18 11.73 14.45 12.19
N VAL A 19 12.25 15.35 13.03
CA VAL A 19 11.43 16.23 13.90
C VAL A 19 11.18 17.61 13.27
N ALA A 20 11.96 18.03 12.27
CA ALA A 20 11.86 19.37 11.67
C ALA A 20 10.85 19.51 10.51
N GLY A 21 10.08 18.45 10.20
CA GLY A 21 9.19 18.41 9.02
C GLY A 21 7.71 18.71 9.25
N VAL A 22 7.28 19.11 10.46
CA VAL A 22 5.85 19.35 10.78
C VAL A 22 5.57 20.83 11.09
N THR A 23 5.89 21.76 10.19
CA THR A 23 5.27 23.08 10.24
C THR A 23 3.90 23.02 9.59
N ALA A 24 2.92 22.69 10.43
CA ALA A 24 1.51 22.89 10.17
C ALA A 24 1.25 24.35 9.75
N CYS A 25 0.44 24.53 8.72
CA CYS A 25 -0.26 25.78 8.46
C CYS A 25 -1.24 26.04 9.62
N ALA A 26 -0.75 26.62 10.71
CA ALA A 26 -1.57 27.16 11.78
C ALA A 26 -1.68 28.67 11.56
N GLY A 27 -2.89 29.11 11.21
CA GLY A 27 -3.22 30.51 11.02
C GLY A 27 -2.87 31.34 12.26
N SER A 28 -2.20 32.46 12.03
CA SER A 28 -2.00 33.48 13.04
C SER A 28 -2.70 34.75 12.56
N THR A 29 -3.81 35.05 13.23
CA THR A 29 -4.59 36.28 13.10
C THR A 29 -3.68 37.49 13.26
N ARG A 30 -3.50 38.24 12.18
CA ARG A 30 -2.91 39.58 12.24
C ARG A 30 -4.02 40.60 12.02
N SER A 31 -4.51 41.17 13.12
CA SER A 31 -5.33 42.37 13.09
C SER A 31 -4.53 43.50 12.46
N LYS A 32 -4.95 43.92 11.26
CA LYS A 32 -4.69 45.26 10.73
C LYS A 32 -6.00 45.83 10.23
N SER A 33 -6.48 46.87 10.91
CA SER A 33 -7.51 47.77 10.41
C SER A 33 -6.94 48.62 9.28
N VAL A 34 -7.78 48.85 8.26
CA VAL A 34 -7.90 50.03 7.37
C VAL A 34 -8.15 49.57 5.93
N GLY A 35 -9.24 50.07 5.35
CA GLY A 35 -9.46 50.08 3.90
C GLY A 35 -10.85 49.62 3.49
N THR A 36 -11.83 50.52 3.55
CA THR A 36 -13.11 50.43 2.83
C THR A 36 -12.88 50.13 1.35
N GLY A 37 -13.29 48.94 0.93
CA GLY A 37 -13.36 48.53 -0.46
C GLY A 37 -14.28 47.32 -0.57
N MET A 38 -15.52 47.54 -0.97
CA MET A 38 -16.48 46.48 -1.28
C MET A 38 -16.00 45.76 -2.54
N VAL A 39 -15.16 44.76 -2.36
CA VAL A 39 -14.89 43.73 -3.35
C VAL A 39 -15.87 42.59 -3.10
N ALA A 40 -16.67 42.25 -4.11
CA ALA A 40 -17.56 41.09 -4.06
C ALA A 40 -16.72 39.86 -3.68
N ALA A 41 -17.02 39.27 -2.53
CA ALA A 41 -16.42 38.01 -2.13
C ALA A 41 -16.76 36.96 -3.21
N PRO A 42 -15.79 36.18 -3.71
CA PRO A 42 -16.13 35.02 -4.50
C PRO A 42 -17.03 34.15 -3.62
N VAL A 43 -18.20 33.78 -4.14
CA VAL A 43 -19.08 32.80 -3.50
C VAL A 43 -18.21 31.58 -3.25
N ALA A 44 -17.85 31.34 -1.99
CA ALA A 44 -17.07 30.18 -1.65
C ALA A 44 -17.94 28.97 -1.99
N ASP A 45 -17.56 28.22 -3.03
CA ASP A 45 -18.14 26.93 -3.35
C ASP A 45 -18.06 26.07 -2.08
N THR A 46 -19.17 26.02 -1.36
CA THR A 46 -19.25 25.28 -0.10
C THR A 46 -19.18 23.82 -0.52
N PRO A 47 -18.17 23.04 -0.07
CA PRO A 47 -18.00 21.67 -0.51
C PRO A 47 -19.25 20.88 -0.13
N SER A 48 -20.02 20.48 -1.14
CA SER A 48 -21.22 19.67 -0.93
C SER A 48 -20.82 18.22 -0.63
N PRO A 49 -21.44 17.57 0.36
CA PRO A 49 -21.12 16.19 0.70
C PRO A 49 -21.40 15.27 -0.49
N SER A 50 -20.50 14.33 -0.76
CA SER A 50 -20.68 13.35 -1.84
C SER A 50 -21.91 12.46 -1.57
N THR A 51 -22.65 12.14 -2.64
CA THR A 51 -23.78 11.21 -2.58
C THR A 51 -23.31 9.78 -2.33
N SER A 52 -24.21 8.90 -1.88
CA SER A 52 -23.92 7.48 -1.64
C SER A 52 -23.38 6.77 -2.89
N ALA A 53 -23.94 7.05 -4.06
CA ALA A 53 -23.49 6.50 -5.34
C ALA A 53 -22.07 6.98 -5.72
N GLN A 54 -21.74 8.25 -5.46
CA GLN A 54 -20.39 8.76 -5.68
C GLN A 54 -19.38 8.12 -4.72
N LYS A 55 -19.75 7.91 -3.45
CA LYS A 55 -18.92 7.22 -2.46
C LYS A 55 -18.61 5.77 -2.89
N GLN A 56 -19.61 5.05 -3.40
CA GLN A 56 -19.43 3.68 -3.92
C GLN A 56 -18.49 3.66 -5.12
N LYS A 57 -18.67 4.55 -6.12
CA LYS A 57 -17.76 4.64 -7.27
C LYS A 57 -16.32 4.89 -6.83
N PHE A 58 -16.12 5.79 -5.87
CA PHE A 58 -14.78 6.06 -5.34
C PHE A 58 -14.20 4.87 -4.58
N ALA A 59 -15.03 4.15 -3.82
CA ALA A 59 -14.63 2.91 -3.16
C ALA A 59 -14.18 1.84 -4.17
N LYS A 60 -14.93 1.62 -5.26
CA LYS A 60 -14.52 0.71 -6.35
C LYS A 60 -13.21 1.12 -6.99
N THR A 61 -13.07 2.38 -7.37
CA THR A 61 -11.83 2.87 -7.99
C THR A 61 -10.63 2.69 -7.07
N ARG A 62 -10.78 3.04 -5.79
CA ARG A 62 -9.71 2.85 -4.79
C ARG A 62 -9.43 1.38 -4.50
N PHE A 63 -10.45 0.53 -4.51
CA PHE A 63 -10.29 -0.92 -4.40
C PHE A 63 -9.44 -1.45 -5.56
N VAL A 64 -9.81 -1.14 -6.81
CA VAL A 64 -9.08 -1.60 -8.00
C VAL A 64 -7.63 -1.11 -7.98
N ALA A 65 -7.41 0.18 -7.68
CA ALA A 65 -6.07 0.74 -7.63
C ALA A 65 -5.19 0.04 -6.58
N ASN A 66 -5.71 -0.16 -5.37
CA ASN A 66 -4.94 -0.77 -4.29
C ASN A 66 -4.74 -2.28 -4.51
N ALA A 67 -5.81 -3.00 -4.87
CA ALA A 67 -5.75 -4.43 -5.14
C ALA A 67 -4.85 -4.73 -6.34
N GLY A 68 -4.91 -3.92 -7.39
CA GLY A 68 -4.08 -4.08 -8.59
C GLY A 68 -2.60 -3.88 -8.32
N LEU A 69 -2.25 -2.84 -7.56
CA LEU A 69 -0.87 -2.57 -7.12
C LEU A 69 -0.34 -3.70 -6.23
N ALA A 70 -1.14 -4.19 -5.29
CA ALA A 70 -0.76 -5.32 -4.45
C ALA A 70 -0.54 -6.59 -5.29
N ALA A 71 -1.47 -6.89 -6.20
CA ALA A 71 -1.40 -8.05 -7.08
C ALA A 71 -0.15 -8.00 -7.99
N GLY A 72 0.15 -6.85 -8.57
CA GLY A 72 1.33 -6.67 -9.41
C GLY A 72 2.65 -6.76 -8.62
N ALA A 73 2.71 -6.17 -7.43
CA ALA A 73 3.88 -6.28 -6.54
C ALA A 73 4.19 -7.74 -6.18
N THR A 74 3.16 -8.46 -5.73
CA THR A 74 3.28 -9.87 -5.33
C THR A 74 3.60 -10.74 -6.54
N TYR A 75 2.95 -10.52 -7.69
CA TYR A 75 3.23 -11.31 -8.89
C TYR A 75 4.69 -11.13 -9.35
N GLN A 76 5.17 -9.89 -9.44
CA GLN A 76 6.48 -9.58 -9.98
C GLN A 76 7.63 -10.03 -9.08
N TRP A 77 7.49 -9.89 -7.77
CA TRP A 77 8.61 -10.04 -6.83
C TRP A 77 8.47 -11.21 -5.84
N ILE A 78 7.32 -11.87 -5.80
CA ILE A 78 7.11 -13.08 -4.99
C ILE A 78 6.81 -14.27 -5.92
N VAL A 79 5.75 -14.20 -6.73
CA VAL A 79 5.32 -15.34 -7.57
C VAL A 79 6.32 -15.66 -8.67
N LYS A 80 6.74 -14.67 -9.47
CA LYS A 80 7.71 -14.89 -10.56
C LYS A 80 9.05 -15.46 -10.05
N PRO A 81 9.70 -14.89 -9.02
CA PRO A 81 10.96 -15.46 -8.50
C PRO A 81 10.76 -16.85 -7.88
N TRP A 82 9.60 -17.12 -7.30
CA TRP A 82 9.25 -18.45 -6.81
C TRP A 82 9.17 -19.47 -7.93
N LYS A 83 8.42 -19.19 -9.00
CA LYS A 83 8.33 -20.05 -10.20
C LYS A 83 9.71 -20.31 -10.82
N ALA A 84 10.59 -19.31 -10.77
CA ALA A 84 11.98 -19.42 -11.20
C ALA A 84 12.93 -20.11 -10.18
N GLY A 85 12.41 -20.63 -9.06
CA GLY A 85 13.20 -21.33 -8.04
C GLY A 85 14.16 -20.46 -7.23
N LYS A 86 14.04 -19.12 -7.29
CA LYS A 86 15.00 -18.18 -6.68
C LYS A 86 15.06 -18.21 -5.16
N PHE A 87 14.06 -18.80 -4.50
CA PHE A 87 14.02 -18.93 -3.04
C PHE A 87 14.63 -20.25 -2.51
N LYS A 88 14.92 -21.22 -3.39
CA LYS A 88 15.55 -22.49 -3.00
C LYS A 88 16.93 -22.25 -2.39
N LYS A 89 17.34 -23.10 -1.44
CA LYS A 89 18.70 -23.04 -0.87
C LYS A 89 19.74 -23.20 -2.00
N GLY A 90 20.82 -22.42 -1.94
CA GLY A 90 21.87 -22.41 -2.97
C GLY A 90 21.53 -21.68 -4.28
N ALA A 91 20.30 -21.19 -4.46
CA ALA A 91 19.94 -20.47 -5.68
C ALA A 91 20.73 -19.14 -5.82
N HIS A 92 21.27 -18.90 -7.00
CA HIS A 92 21.99 -17.66 -7.29
C HIS A 92 21.04 -16.44 -7.17
N GLY A 93 21.45 -15.45 -6.37
CA GLY A 93 20.66 -14.25 -6.10
C GLY A 93 19.55 -14.42 -5.04
N ARG A 94 19.52 -15.53 -4.30
CA ARG A 94 18.49 -15.83 -3.28
C ARG A 94 18.29 -14.70 -2.27
N THR A 95 19.37 -14.11 -1.75
CA THR A 95 19.30 -13.02 -0.76
C THR A 95 18.59 -11.79 -1.33
N PHE A 96 18.92 -11.40 -2.57
CA PHE A 96 18.26 -10.29 -3.25
C PHE A 96 16.80 -10.60 -3.55
N ALA A 97 16.48 -11.84 -3.94
CA ALA A 97 15.10 -12.26 -4.15
C ALA A 97 14.30 -12.16 -2.84
N LEU A 98 14.84 -12.63 -1.72
CA LEU A 98 14.20 -12.52 -0.40
C LEU A 98 13.99 -11.07 0.02
N LEU A 99 14.95 -10.18 -0.22
CA LEU A 99 14.81 -8.76 0.09
C LEU A 99 13.71 -8.09 -0.75
N LYS A 100 13.67 -8.35 -2.07
CA LYS A 100 12.62 -7.82 -2.95
C LYS A 100 11.24 -8.38 -2.60
N ALA A 101 11.17 -9.67 -2.26
CA ALA A 101 9.94 -10.31 -1.79
C ALA A 101 9.45 -9.71 -0.48
N ALA A 102 10.36 -9.41 0.47
CA ALA A 102 9.99 -8.76 1.73
C ALA A 102 9.45 -7.33 1.49
N ALA A 103 10.12 -6.53 0.66
CA ALA A 103 9.65 -5.19 0.31
C ALA A 103 8.28 -5.22 -0.40
N ALA A 104 8.14 -6.10 -1.40
CA ALA A 104 6.87 -6.29 -2.11
C ALA A 104 5.76 -6.81 -1.20
N GLY A 105 6.06 -7.74 -0.30
CA GLY A 105 5.11 -8.27 0.67
C GLY A 105 4.63 -7.20 1.65
N GLY A 106 5.53 -6.35 2.16
CA GLY A 106 5.17 -5.21 3.01
C GLY A 106 4.28 -4.19 2.29
N PHE A 107 4.64 -3.85 1.05
CA PHE A 107 3.82 -2.97 0.21
C PHE A 107 2.43 -3.57 -0.07
N ALA A 108 2.39 -4.84 -0.48
CA ALA A 108 1.15 -5.55 -0.74
C ALA A 108 0.27 -5.64 0.50
N TYR A 109 0.83 -5.84 1.70
CA TYR A 109 0.08 -5.89 2.96
C TYR A 109 -0.66 -4.57 3.22
N ASN A 110 0.03 -3.43 3.06
CA ASN A 110 -0.59 -2.12 3.25
C ASN A 110 -1.69 -1.87 2.20
N ARG A 111 -1.42 -2.21 0.94
CA ARG A 111 -2.37 -2.02 -0.16
C ARG A 111 -3.58 -2.93 -0.07
N LEU A 112 -3.42 -4.19 0.32
CA LEU A 112 -4.54 -5.11 0.55
C LEU A 112 -5.40 -4.67 1.74
N LYS A 113 -4.80 -4.14 2.82
CA LYS A 113 -5.58 -3.52 3.91
C LYS A 113 -6.40 -2.32 3.44
N ALA A 114 -5.82 -1.46 2.61
CA ALA A 114 -6.56 -0.36 2.00
C ALA A 114 -7.68 -0.86 1.09
N ALA A 115 -7.41 -1.87 0.24
CA ALA A 115 -8.42 -2.50 -0.61
C ALA A 115 -9.56 -3.10 0.23
N LYS A 116 -9.26 -3.76 1.35
CA LYS A 116 -10.26 -4.31 2.28
C LYS A 116 -11.18 -3.22 2.81
N ARG A 117 -10.63 -2.10 3.28
CA ARG A 117 -11.43 -0.97 3.76
C ARG A 117 -12.28 -0.33 2.66
N ASN A 118 -11.78 -0.28 1.43
CA ASN A 118 -12.59 0.18 0.30
C ASN A 118 -13.72 -0.79 -0.02
N ALA A 119 -13.46 -2.11 0.07
CA ALA A 119 -14.48 -3.14 -0.13
C ALA A 119 -15.57 -3.13 0.97
N GLU A 120 -15.22 -2.82 2.22
CA GLU A 120 -16.18 -2.63 3.31
C GLU A 120 -17.13 -1.45 3.06
N GLY A 121 -16.72 -0.46 2.26
CA GLY A 121 -17.52 0.71 1.89
C GLY A 121 -18.45 0.50 0.69
N ASP A 122 -18.46 -0.68 0.06
CA ASP A 122 -19.30 -1.00 -1.09
C ASP A 122 -19.92 -2.40 -0.96
N PRO A 123 -21.25 -2.52 -0.86
CA PRO A 123 -21.94 -3.82 -0.76
C PRO A 123 -21.58 -4.80 -1.88
N LEU A 124 -21.29 -4.30 -3.08
CA LEU A 124 -20.95 -5.13 -4.24
C LEU A 124 -19.55 -5.75 -4.13
N LEU A 125 -18.65 -5.15 -3.34
CA LEU A 125 -17.30 -5.65 -3.10
C LEU A 125 -17.19 -6.53 -1.85
N SER A 126 -18.28 -6.76 -1.12
CA SER A 126 -18.30 -7.59 0.10
C SER A 126 -17.69 -8.99 -0.10
N LYS A 127 -17.91 -9.61 -1.26
CA LYS A 127 -17.31 -10.91 -1.63
C LYS A 127 -15.78 -10.89 -1.70
N ALA A 128 -15.17 -9.73 -1.91
CA ALA A 128 -13.72 -9.58 -1.93
C ALA A 128 -13.10 -9.54 -0.52
N ILE A 129 -13.89 -9.28 0.54
CA ILE A 129 -13.37 -9.08 1.90
C ILE A 129 -12.72 -10.36 2.46
N ALA A 130 -13.35 -11.51 2.25
CA ALA A 130 -12.81 -12.81 2.66
C ALA A 130 -11.47 -13.13 1.97
N PRO A 131 -11.37 -13.15 0.62
CA PRO A 131 -10.10 -13.42 -0.05
C PRO A 131 -9.03 -12.36 0.24
N LEU A 132 -9.41 -11.07 0.38
CA LEU A 132 -8.47 -10.05 0.84
C LEU A 132 -7.92 -10.33 2.24
N SER A 133 -8.76 -10.74 3.17
CA SER A 133 -8.33 -11.07 4.54
C SER A 133 -7.39 -12.28 4.54
N ALA A 134 -7.74 -13.33 3.80
CA ALA A 134 -6.87 -14.49 3.62
C ALA A 134 -5.50 -14.12 3.01
N GLY A 135 -5.47 -13.21 2.04
CA GLY A 135 -4.22 -12.70 1.46
C GLY A 135 -3.38 -11.90 2.44
N ILE A 136 -4.01 -11.04 3.23
CA ILE A 136 -3.35 -10.26 4.29
C ILE A 136 -2.74 -11.21 5.33
N ASP A 137 -3.46 -12.25 5.74
CA ASP A 137 -2.98 -13.22 6.72
C ASP A 137 -1.85 -14.10 6.14
N GLY A 138 -1.99 -14.54 4.90
CA GLY A 138 -0.92 -15.22 4.19
C GLY A 138 0.38 -14.42 4.16
N LEU A 139 0.32 -13.07 4.15
CA LEU A 139 1.51 -12.22 4.00
C LEU A 139 2.32 -12.19 5.29
N LYS A 140 1.67 -12.45 6.44
CA LYS A 140 2.32 -12.54 7.74
C LYS A 140 3.24 -13.76 7.80
N ASP A 141 2.77 -14.89 7.27
CA ASP A 141 3.51 -16.15 7.33
C ASP A 141 4.54 -16.30 6.20
N LEU A 142 4.34 -15.57 5.10
CA LEU A 142 5.15 -15.66 3.88
C LEU A 142 6.67 -15.57 4.13
N PRO A 143 7.21 -14.64 4.94
CA PRO A 143 8.65 -14.54 5.16
C PRO A 143 9.25 -15.81 5.76
N SER A 144 8.54 -16.46 6.69
CA SER A 144 8.99 -17.68 7.33
C SER A 144 9.04 -18.84 6.32
N LYS A 145 8.03 -18.95 5.45
CA LYS A 145 7.93 -19.98 4.41
C LYS A 145 8.97 -19.78 3.30
N LEU A 146 9.13 -18.55 2.81
CA LEU A 146 10.15 -18.21 1.82
C LEU A 146 11.59 -18.49 2.32
N ARG A 147 11.89 -18.20 3.60
CA ARG A 147 13.21 -18.51 4.19
C ARG A 147 13.48 -20.01 4.27
N LYS A 148 12.43 -20.82 4.49
CA LYS A 148 12.52 -22.29 4.48
C LYS A 148 12.64 -22.85 3.06
N GLY A 149 12.43 -22.02 2.03
CA GLY A 149 12.35 -22.47 0.64
C GLY A 149 11.02 -23.14 0.30
N ASP A 150 10.02 -23.00 1.19
CA ASP A 150 8.67 -23.48 0.96
C ASP A 150 8.00 -22.58 -0.08
N GLY A 151 8.05 -23.07 -1.31
CA GLY A 151 7.49 -22.41 -2.46
C GLY A 151 5.96 -22.43 -2.50
N ASN A 152 5.32 -23.36 -1.78
CA ASN A 152 3.87 -23.51 -1.84
C ASN A 152 3.15 -22.27 -1.27
N ALA A 153 3.82 -21.57 -0.36
CA ALA A 153 3.38 -20.29 0.18
C ALA A 153 3.16 -19.21 -0.88
N ALA A 154 4.03 -19.13 -1.88
CA ALA A 154 3.93 -18.15 -2.95
C ALA A 154 2.87 -18.53 -3.99
N GLY A 155 2.59 -19.82 -4.17
CA GLY A 155 1.49 -20.31 -4.99
C GLY A 155 0.12 -19.95 -4.40
N ALA A 156 -0.07 -20.12 -3.08
CA ALA A 156 -1.31 -19.73 -2.41
C ALA A 156 -1.66 -18.24 -2.58
N PHE A 157 -0.66 -17.38 -2.81
CA PHE A 157 -0.88 -15.97 -3.13
C PHE A 157 -1.45 -15.74 -4.52
N GLU A 158 -1.06 -16.55 -5.49
CA GLU A 158 -1.61 -16.49 -6.83
C GLU A 158 -3.10 -16.79 -6.80
N ASP A 159 -3.51 -17.82 -6.04
CA ASP A 159 -4.92 -18.18 -5.85
C ASP A 159 -5.71 -17.06 -5.17
N VAL A 160 -5.17 -16.46 -4.11
CA VAL A 160 -5.81 -15.33 -3.45
C VAL A 160 -5.95 -14.14 -4.39
N ILE A 161 -4.91 -13.81 -5.15
CA ILE A 161 -4.95 -12.72 -6.14
C ILE A 161 -6.03 -13.00 -7.19
N ASN A 162 -6.15 -14.23 -7.67
CA ASN A 162 -7.17 -14.61 -8.63
C ASN A 162 -8.58 -14.45 -8.05
N LYS A 163 -8.81 -14.90 -6.81
CA LYS A 163 -10.09 -14.69 -6.10
C LYS A 163 -10.42 -13.21 -5.90
N VAL A 164 -9.44 -12.36 -5.60
CA VAL A 164 -9.64 -10.91 -5.49
C VAL A 164 -10.01 -10.30 -6.84
N LYS A 165 -9.39 -10.76 -7.94
CA LYS A 165 -9.72 -10.32 -9.30
C LYS A 165 -11.12 -10.74 -9.72
N GLU A 166 -11.50 -11.98 -9.47
CA GLU A 166 -12.83 -12.53 -9.75
C GLU A 166 -13.89 -11.76 -8.96
N ALA A 167 -13.69 -11.54 -7.66
CA ALA A 167 -14.60 -10.75 -6.84
C ALA A 167 -14.73 -9.31 -7.37
N GLY A 168 -13.61 -8.68 -7.73
CA GLY A 168 -13.59 -7.37 -8.37
C GLY A 168 -14.38 -7.35 -9.69
N GLN A 169 -14.12 -8.30 -10.59
CA GLN A 169 -14.86 -8.44 -11.85
C GLN A 169 -16.36 -8.59 -11.61
N SER A 170 -16.77 -9.46 -10.69
CA SER A 170 -18.20 -9.68 -10.36
C SER A 170 -18.89 -8.42 -9.81
N ALA A 171 -18.12 -7.50 -9.22
CA ALA A 171 -18.60 -6.22 -8.70
C ALA A 171 -18.54 -5.08 -9.73
N GLY A 172 -18.14 -5.34 -10.99
CA GLY A 172 -17.90 -4.33 -12.01
C GLY A 172 -16.64 -3.50 -11.78
N ALA A 173 -15.68 -4.03 -11.03
CA ALA A 173 -14.43 -3.40 -10.61
C ALA A 173 -13.24 -4.32 -10.94
N PRO A 174 -12.95 -4.54 -12.24
CA PRO A 174 -11.93 -5.50 -12.67
C PRO A 174 -10.54 -5.10 -12.15
N VAL A 175 -9.89 -6.02 -11.45
CA VAL A 175 -8.54 -5.82 -10.91
C VAL A 175 -7.51 -6.37 -11.88
N GLN A 176 -6.55 -5.53 -12.28
CA GLN A 176 -5.43 -5.93 -13.12
C GLN A 176 -4.11 -5.84 -12.35
N ASN A 177 -3.14 -6.69 -12.69
CA ASN A 177 -1.82 -6.62 -12.10
C ASN A 177 -1.16 -5.30 -12.49
N GLN A 178 -0.90 -4.43 -11.53
CA GLN A 178 -0.17 -3.18 -11.73
C GLN A 178 1.15 -3.27 -10.98
N VAL A 179 2.26 -3.30 -11.70
CA VAL A 179 3.59 -3.38 -11.08
C VAL A 179 3.90 -2.01 -10.48
N PRO A 180 4.05 -1.90 -9.14
CA PRO A 180 4.41 -0.63 -8.54
C PRO A 180 5.82 -0.19 -8.96
N SER A 181 6.03 1.12 -9.02
CA SER A 181 7.36 1.70 -9.25
C SER A 181 8.29 1.43 -8.06
N ALA A 182 9.60 1.60 -8.28
CA ALA A 182 10.60 1.42 -7.23
C ALA A 182 10.37 2.37 -6.03
N GLY A 183 9.96 3.62 -6.28
CA GLY A 183 9.60 4.59 -5.23
C GLY A 183 8.40 4.12 -4.42
N GLN A 184 7.35 3.65 -5.08
CA GLN A 184 6.15 3.13 -4.43
C GLN A 184 6.43 1.92 -3.53
N LEU A 185 7.31 1.01 -3.97
CA LEU A 185 7.77 -0.12 -3.15
C LEU A 185 8.61 0.32 -1.95
N ALA A 186 9.39 1.39 -2.10
CA ALA A 186 10.22 1.96 -1.04
C ALA A 186 9.46 2.90 -0.09
N GLY A 187 8.16 3.15 -0.33
CA GLY A 187 7.35 4.06 0.48
C GLY A 187 7.66 5.54 0.24
N ARG A 188 8.20 5.89 -0.93
CA ARG A 188 8.50 7.26 -1.37
C ARG A 188 7.55 7.71 -2.49
#